data_AF-A0A951SVK8-F1
#
_entry.id   AF-A0A951SVK8-F1
#
_cell.length_a   1.000
_cell.length_b   1.000
_cell.length_c   1.000
_cell.angle_alpha   90.00
_cell.angle_beta   90.00
_cell.angle_gamma   90.00
#
_symmetry.space_group_name_H-M   'P 1'
#
loop_
_entity.id
_entity.type
_entity.pdbx_description
1 polymer ?
#
loop_
_entity_poly.entity_id
_entity_poly.type
_entity_poly.pdbx_seq_one_letter_code
_entity_poly.pdbx_strand_id
1 'polypeptide(L)'
;MLHQLKVVCKHLLFVLVIFIFCFVISPLTARNFNSFETQADTEKTKTDIIKLLDKIDPNGYYELDNTKGGKYGWQSRWLSPFNYRIYIDEISMKKPKPILTVEGNAADVITFSRIFTYEKLAMHEADTELNFEAIEPKSHLIGQSLNLVNPMFGIFYASYNSPSLTTGQTVLRSVSYFFVDSLLIWAAGRNWFREEFSISKNGGQVAAVMLITRGFGAFQNQALIRGHNRNAGLSYTFPLELY
;
A
#
# COMPACT_ATOMS: atom_id res chain seq x y z
N MET A 1 1.93 -22.06 42.58
CA MET A 1 1.89 -20.66 42.12
C MET A 1 3.15 -20.24 41.34
N LEU A 2 4.37 -20.44 41.86
CA LEU A 2 5.62 -20.06 41.15
C LEU A 2 5.86 -20.77 39.80
N HIS A 3 5.43 -22.02 39.64
CA HIS A 3 5.65 -22.77 38.39
C HIS A 3 4.79 -22.25 37.23
N GLN A 4 3.53 -21.88 37.51
CA GLN A 4 2.60 -21.27 36.55
C GLN A 4 3.13 -19.90 36.09
N LEU A 5 3.68 -19.10 37.01
CA LEU A 5 4.29 -17.79 36.70
C LEU A 5 5.51 -17.92 35.76
N LYS A 6 6.38 -18.93 35.97
CA LYS A 6 7.54 -19.19 35.12
C LYS A 6 7.15 -19.61 33.69
N VAL A 7 6.10 -20.41 33.54
CA VAL A 7 5.62 -20.85 32.22
C VAL A 7 5.01 -19.68 31.45
N VAL A 8 4.19 -18.86 32.12
CA VAL A 8 3.61 -17.64 31.54
C VAL A 8 4.71 -16.66 31.13
N CYS A 9 5.73 -16.41 31.97
CA CYS A 9 6.88 -15.57 31.60
C CYS A 9 7.66 -16.12 30.39
N LYS A 10 7.85 -17.43 30.30
CA LYS A 10 8.54 -18.06 29.14
C LYS A 10 7.75 -17.90 27.84
N HIS A 11 6.42 -18.06 27.90
CA HIS A 11 5.55 -17.91 26.73
C HIS A 11 5.42 -16.44 26.34
N LEU A 12 5.31 -15.52 27.30
CA LEU A 12 5.31 -14.09 27.05
C LEU A 12 6.64 -13.61 26.42
N LEU A 13 7.76 -14.12 26.94
CA LEU A 13 9.10 -13.85 26.37
C LEU A 13 9.22 -14.42 24.95
N PHE A 14 8.71 -15.62 24.69
CA PHE A 14 8.73 -16.23 23.36
C PHE A 14 7.87 -15.43 22.36
N VAL A 15 6.69 -14.96 22.78
CA VAL A 15 5.82 -14.11 21.96
C VAL A 15 6.43 -12.74 21.74
N LEU A 16 7.06 -12.15 22.76
CA LEU A 16 7.80 -10.90 22.65
C LEU A 16 9.00 -11.06 21.70
N VAL A 17 9.71 -12.18 21.76
CA VAL A 17 10.84 -12.48 20.86
C VAL A 17 10.35 -12.69 19.43
N ILE A 18 9.24 -13.39 19.21
CA ILE A 18 8.62 -13.52 17.87
C ILE A 18 8.13 -12.16 17.37
N PHE A 19 7.47 -11.38 18.22
CA PHE A 19 7.00 -10.04 17.89
C PHE A 19 8.17 -9.13 17.50
N ILE A 20 9.24 -9.10 18.31
CA ILE A 20 10.46 -8.37 18.00
C ILE A 20 11.09 -8.91 16.70
N PHE A 21 11.14 -10.23 16.48
CA PHE A 21 11.67 -10.81 15.25
C PHE A 21 10.85 -10.39 14.02
N CYS A 22 9.52 -10.40 14.10
CA CYS A 22 8.63 -9.93 13.03
C CYS A 22 8.80 -8.42 12.74
N PHE A 23 9.07 -7.61 13.75
CA PHE A 23 9.27 -6.16 13.60
C PHE A 23 10.72 -5.78 13.22
N VAL A 24 11.73 -6.56 13.63
CA VAL A 24 13.15 -6.32 13.33
C VAL A 24 13.52 -6.75 11.90
N ILE A 25 12.80 -7.71 11.31
CA ILE A 25 13.04 -8.17 9.93
C ILE A 25 12.28 -7.31 8.90
N SER A 26 11.34 -6.48 9.34
CA SER A 26 10.67 -5.53 8.46
C SER A 26 11.52 -4.25 8.43
N PRO A 27 12.39 -4.03 7.40
CA PRO A 27 13.02 -2.73 7.27
C PRO A 27 11.92 -1.67 7.26
N LEU A 28 12.10 -0.61 8.04
CA LEU A 28 11.36 0.65 7.86
C LEU A 28 11.73 1.13 6.46
N THR A 29 11.02 0.65 5.45
CA THR A 29 11.30 1.00 4.06
C THR A 29 11.14 2.50 3.94
N ALA A 30 12.23 3.16 3.55
CA ALA A 30 12.17 4.56 3.15
C ALA A 30 11.09 4.69 2.06
N ARG A 31 10.33 5.79 2.08
CA ARG A 31 9.42 6.09 0.98
C ARG A 31 10.24 6.11 -0.31
N ASN A 32 9.72 5.44 -1.33
CA ASN A 32 10.32 5.54 -2.65
C ASN A 32 9.98 6.91 -3.21
N PHE A 33 10.82 7.43 -4.09
CA PHE A 33 10.56 8.69 -4.76
C PHE A 33 11.08 8.64 -6.20
N ASN A 34 10.40 9.36 -7.09
CA ASN A 34 10.88 9.66 -8.43
C ASN A 34 10.68 11.16 -8.70
N SER A 35 11.60 11.76 -9.45
CA SER A 35 11.59 13.18 -9.80
C SER A 35 11.74 13.36 -11.30
N PHE A 36 11.00 14.30 -11.88
CA PHE A 36 10.91 14.51 -13.32
C PHE A 36 11.02 15.99 -13.66
N GLU A 37 11.71 16.32 -14.74
CA GLU A 37 11.57 17.64 -15.35
C GLU A 37 10.21 17.77 -16.04
N THR A 38 9.58 18.92 -15.87
CA THR A 38 8.34 19.28 -16.59
C THR A 38 8.64 20.25 -17.73
N GLN A 39 7.81 20.20 -18.78
CA GLN A 39 7.94 21.10 -19.95
C GLN A 39 7.27 22.46 -19.74
N ALA A 40 6.32 22.52 -18.81
CA ALA A 40 5.51 23.71 -18.53
C ALA A 40 6.13 24.58 -17.43
N ASP A 41 5.59 25.77 -17.24
CA ASP A 41 5.88 26.63 -16.10
C ASP A 41 5.16 26.14 -14.83
N THR A 42 5.65 26.58 -13.67
CA THR A 42 5.22 26.06 -12.36
C THR A 42 3.72 26.22 -12.11
N GLU A 43 3.10 27.33 -12.50
CA GLU A 43 1.66 27.56 -12.29
C GLU A 43 0.78 26.68 -13.16
N LYS A 44 1.22 26.43 -14.40
CA LYS A 44 0.54 25.48 -15.28
C LYS A 44 0.71 24.05 -14.77
N THR A 45 1.92 23.66 -14.38
CA THR A 45 2.19 22.34 -13.76
C THR A 45 1.32 22.15 -12.51
N LYS A 46 1.20 23.16 -11.65
CA LYS A 46 0.28 23.13 -10.50
C LYS A 46 -1.16 22.82 -10.93
N THR A 47 -1.67 23.57 -11.90
CA THR A 47 -3.04 23.43 -12.39
C THR A 47 -3.27 22.05 -13.01
N ASP A 48 -2.30 21.54 -13.76
CA ASP A 48 -2.39 20.24 -14.42
C ASP A 48 -2.29 19.09 -13.40
N ILE A 49 -1.50 19.24 -12.34
CA ILE A 49 -1.47 18.29 -11.21
C ILE A 49 -2.82 18.28 -10.47
N ILE A 50 -3.40 19.45 -10.17
CA ILE A 50 -4.72 19.50 -9.53
C ILE A 50 -5.77 18.79 -10.40
N LYS A 51 -5.82 19.09 -11.70
CA LYS A 51 -6.72 18.41 -12.65
C LYS A 51 -6.50 16.90 -12.68
N LEU A 52 -5.24 16.48 -12.66
CA LEU A 52 -4.88 15.07 -12.62
C LEU A 52 -5.40 14.43 -11.34
N LEU A 53 -5.15 15.04 -10.18
CA LEU A 53 -5.58 14.52 -8.89
C LEU A 53 -7.10 14.47 -8.76
N ASP A 54 -7.82 15.48 -9.25
CA ASP A 54 -9.29 15.47 -9.32
C ASP A 54 -9.80 14.36 -10.25
N LYS A 55 -9.07 14.05 -11.32
CA LYS A 55 -9.38 12.95 -12.24
C LYS A 55 -9.10 11.59 -11.62
N ILE A 56 -7.99 11.37 -10.92
CA ILE A 56 -7.60 10.04 -10.44
C ILE A 56 -8.04 9.77 -9.00
N ASP A 57 -7.99 10.75 -8.11
CA ASP A 57 -8.28 10.62 -6.68
C ASP A 57 -9.17 11.77 -6.17
N PRO A 58 -10.42 11.87 -6.67
CA PRO A 58 -11.31 12.99 -6.37
C PRO A 58 -11.60 13.07 -4.87
N ASN A 59 -11.37 14.25 -4.28
CA ASN A 59 -11.47 14.51 -2.84
C ASN A 59 -10.52 13.66 -1.96
N GLY A 60 -9.60 12.92 -2.56
CA GLY A 60 -8.70 12.01 -1.87
C GLY A 60 -7.39 12.65 -1.41
N TYR A 61 -7.20 13.95 -1.61
CA TYR A 61 -5.96 14.65 -1.27
C TYR A 61 -6.20 15.99 -0.56
N TYR A 62 -5.11 16.59 -0.09
CA TYR A 62 -5.06 17.96 0.44
C TYR A 62 -3.72 18.60 0.08
N GLU A 63 -3.70 19.93 -0.02
CA GLU A 63 -2.48 20.72 -0.25
C GLU A 63 -1.66 20.80 1.04
N LEU A 64 -0.34 20.75 0.92
CA LEU A 64 0.60 20.76 2.05
C LEU A 64 1.01 22.20 2.38
N ASP A 65 0.81 22.60 3.64
CA ASP A 65 1.31 23.88 4.16
C ASP A 65 2.85 23.92 4.26
N ASN A 66 3.47 22.76 4.46
CA ASN A 66 4.93 22.61 4.53
C ASN A 66 5.41 21.58 3.50
N THR A 67 6.04 22.10 2.46
CA THR A 67 6.50 21.40 1.26
C THR A 67 7.97 20.96 1.34
N LYS A 68 8.62 21.07 2.52
CA LYS A 68 10.04 20.72 2.73
C LYS A 68 11.03 21.41 1.76
N GLY A 69 10.67 22.59 1.25
CA GLY A 69 11.49 23.35 0.29
C GLY A 69 10.90 23.42 -1.12
N GLY A 70 9.85 22.66 -1.43
CA GLY A 70 9.10 22.81 -2.68
C GLY A 70 8.19 24.03 -2.68
N LYS A 71 7.72 24.43 -3.86
CA LYS A 71 6.80 25.57 -4.02
C LYS A 71 5.35 25.17 -3.79
N TYR A 72 4.97 24.00 -4.27
CA TYR A 72 3.65 23.41 -4.06
C TYR A 72 3.79 21.95 -3.64
N GLY A 73 2.79 21.43 -2.92
CA GLY A 73 2.73 19.99 -2.65
C GLY A 73 1.35 19.51 -2.24
N TRP A 74 1.10 18.22 -2.48
CA TRP A 74 -0.15 17.55 -2.17
C TRP A 74 0.12 16.20 -1.53
N GLN A 75 -0.76 15.79 -0.62
CA GLN A 75 -0.68 14.50 0.04
C GLN A 75 -2.03 13.78 -0.03
N SER A 76 -1.99 12.46 -0.25
CA SER A 76 -3.18 11.63 -0.17
C SER A 76 -3.71 11.50 1.27
N ARG A 77 -5.03 11.50 1.39
CA ARG A 77 -5.77 11.32 2.65
C ARG A 77 -5.78 9.84 3.03
N TRP A 78 -6.06 9.57 4.31
CA TRP A 78 -6.15 8.20 4.84
C TRP A 78 -7.12 7.27 4.06
N LEU A 79 -8.21 7.81 3.50
CA LEU A 79 -9.20 7.04 2.75
C LEU A 79 -8.95 7.00 1.22
N SER A 80 -7.88 7.66 0.76
CA SER A 80 -7.43 7.55 -0.62
C SER A 80 -7.05 6.10 -0.91
N PRO A 81 -7.40 5.57 -2.10
CA PRO A 81 -6.90 4.27 -2.52
C PRO A 81 -5.40 4.26 -2.83
N PHE A 82 -4.74 5.43 -2.84
CA PHE A 82 -3.32 5.61 -3.14
C PHE A 82 -2.55 6.19 -1.95
N ASN A 83 -1.26 5.91 -1.85
CA ASN A 83 -0.37 6.53 -0.86
C ASN A 83 0.76 7.31 -1.56
N TYR A 84 0.51 8.61 -1.75
CA TYR A 84 1.44 9.50 -2.42
C TYR A 84 1.60 10.84 -1.70
N ARG A 85 2.74 11.47 -1.97
CA ARG A 85 2.98 12.90 -1.85
C ARG A 85 3.57 13.41 -3.13
N ILE A 86 3.07 14.51 -3.64
CA ILE A 86 3.57 15.13 -4.87
C ILE A 86 4.09 16.52 -4.51
N TYR A 87 5.25 16.88 -5.05
CA TYR A 87 5.89 18.17 -4.85
C TYR A 87 6.24 18.79 -6.20
N ILE A 88 6.21 20.12 -6.26
CA ILE A 88 6.75 20.90 -7.37
C ILE A 88 7.86 21.79 -6.82
N ASP A 89 9.08 21.54 -7.29
CA ASP A 89 10.29 22.26 -6.90
C ASP A 89 10.78 23.18 -8.03
N GLU A 90 11.41 24.31 -7.70
CA GLU A 90 12.05 25.21 -8.67
C GLU A 90 13.57 25.27 -8.38
N ILE A 91 14.40 24.61 -9.19
CA ILE A 91 15.85 24.52 -8.93
C ILE A 91 16.64 25.75 -9.47
N SER A 92 16.13 26.49 -10.46
CA SER A 92 16.88 27.58 -11.12
C SER A 92 16.18 28.93 -11.09
N MET A 93 16.89 29.95 -10.58
CA MET A 93 16.39 31.34 -10.48
C MET A 93 16.32 32.10 -11.82
N LYS A 94 16.97 31.61 -12.90
CA LYS A 94 17.04 32.34 -14.18
C LYS A 94 16.01 31.86 -15.23
N LYS A 95 15.66 30.58 -15.21
CA LYS A 95 14.59 29.94 -16.02
C LYS A 95 14.13 28.68 -15.28
N PRO A 96 13.14 28.78 -14.37
CA PRO A 96 12.72 27.63 -13.58
C PRO A 96 12.02 26.63 -14.49
N LYS A 97 12.68 25.51 -14.77
CA LYS A 97 11.97 24.30 -15.15
C LYS A 97 11.50 23.65 -13.84
N PRO A 98 10.19 23.47 -13.63
CA PRO A 98 9.69 22.83 -12.43
C PRO A 98 10.10 21.37 -12.42
N ILE A 99 10.55 20.90 -11.27
CA ILE A 99 10.76 19.47 -11.02
C ILE A 99 9.55 18.95 -10.28
N LEU A 100 8.93 17.92 -10.86
CA LEU A 100 7.81 17.21 -10.27
C LEU A 100 8.36 15.99 -9.54
N THR A 101 8.19 15.94 -8.23
CA THR A 101 8.60 14.80 -7.40
C THR A 101 7.37 14.07 -6.88
N VAL A 102 7.36 12.75 -6.94
CA VAL A 102 6.37 11.91 -6.26
C VAL A 102 7.05 10.99 -5.26
N GLU A 103 6.56 10.96 -4.03
CA GLU A 103 7.01 10.09 -2.95
C GLU A 103 5.87 9.18 -2.48
N GLY A 104 6.16 7.94 -2.09
CA GLY A 104 5.12 7.03 -1.60
C GLY A 104 5.60 5.60 -1.40
N ASN A 105 4.63 4.68 -1.44
CA ASN A 105 4.94 3.26 -1.58
C ASN A 105 5.51 2.98 -2.97
N ALA A 106 6.33 1.93 -3.11
CA ALA A 106 6.97 1.59 -4.40
C ALA A 106 5.98 1.54 -5.57
N ALA A 107 4.90 0.74 -5.45
CA ALA A 107 3.90 0.62 -6.49
C ALA A 107 3.19 1.96 -6.81
N ASP A 108 2.86 2.75 -5.79
CA ASP A 108 2.22 4.07 -5.99
C ASP A 108 3.16 5.01 -6.74
N VAL A 109 4.45 5.03 -6.41
CA VAL A 109 5.47 5.85 -7.10
C VAL A 109 5.60 5.46 -8.56
N ILE A 110 5.71 4.15 -8.86
CA ILE A 110 5.78 3.66 -10.26
C ILE A 110 4.50 4.04 -11.01
N THR A 111 3.34 3.87 -10.37
CA THR A 111 2.02 4.18 -10.95
C THR A 111 1.89 5.66 -11.28
N PHE A 112 2.20 6.56 -10.34
CA PHE A 112 2.12 7.99 -10.57
C PHE A 112 3.17 8.48 -11.56
N SER A 113 4.37 7.94 -11.51
CA SER A 113 5.42 8.21 -12.51
C SER A 113 4.91 7.91 -13.91
N ARG A 114 4.28 6.75 -14.10
CA ARG A 114 3.69 6.36 -15.38
C ARG A 114 2.56 7.28 -15.79
N ILE A 115 1.66 7.63 -14.87
CA ILE A 115 0.56 8.54 -15.14
C ILE A 115 1.08 9.92 -15.56
N PHE A 116 2.13 10.45 -14.92
CA PHE A 116 2.73 11.73 -15.31
C PHE A 116 3.29 11.68 -16.74
N THR A 117 3.94 10.59 -17.11
CA THR A 117 4.44 10.37 -18.48
C THR A 117 3.28 10.24 -19.48
N TYR A 118 2.24 9.49 -19.14
CA TYR A 118 1.06 9.27 -19.97
C TYR A 118 0.29 10.58 -20.25
N GLU A 119 0.11 11.40 -19.21
CA GLU A 119 -0.58 12.69 -19.27
C GLU A 119 0.33 13.82 -19.78
N LYS A 120 1.57 13.50 -20.20
CA LYS A 120 2.57 14.43 -20.74
C LYS A 120 2.97 15.55 -19.77
N LEU A 121 2.89 15.28 -18.47
CA LEU A 121 3.34 16.20 -17.41
C LEU A 121 4.85 16.11 -17.19
N ALA A 122 5.39 14.88 -17.24
CA ALA A 122 6.81 14.60 -17.17
C ALA A 122 7.40 14.47 -18.59
N MET A 123 8.66 14.90 -18.76
CA MET A 123 9.41 14.60 -19.99
C MET A 123 9.62 13.08 -20.09
N HIS A 124 9.37 12.51 -21.28
CA HIS A 124 9.58 11.08 -21.54
C HIS A 124 11.05 10.72 -21.33
N GLU A 125 11.37 10.00 -20.26
CA GLU A 125 12.52 9.11 -20.25
C GLU A 125 12.07 7.84 -20.99
N ALA A 126 12.86 7.42 -21.98
CA ALA A 126 12.44 6.46 -22.99
C ALA A 126 12.11 5.08 -22.38
N ASP A 127 10.82 4.83 -22.15
CA ASP A 127 10.25 3.52 -21.82
C ASP A 127 10.26 2.54 -23.03
N THR A 128 11.28 2.60 -23.90
CA THR A 128 11.28 1.91 -25.21
C THR A 128 11.32 0.39 -25.13
N GLU A 129 11.53 -0.20 -23.95
CA GLU A 129 11.64 -1.65 -23.75
C GLU A 129 10.49 -2.28 -22.94
N LEU A 130 9.61 -1.48 -22.33
CA LEU A 130 8.56 -2.00 -21.45
C LEU A 130 7.27 -2.32 -22.23
N ASN A 131 6.65 -3.47 -21.91
CA ASN A 131 5.33 -3.81 -22.47
C ASN A 131 4.21 -3.15 -21.65
N PHE A 132 3.45 -2.25 -22.27
CA PHE A 132 2.35 -1.54 -21.60
C PHE A 132 1.02 -2.23 -21.84
N GLU A 133 0.45 -2.77 -20.78
CA GLU A 133 -0.79 -3.53 -20.83
C GLU A 133 -1.95 -2.74 -20.23
N ALA A 134 -3.11 -2.83 -20.87
CA ALA A 134 -4.35 -2.34 -20.29
C ALA A 134 -4.81 -3.29 -19.18
N ILE A 135 -5.24 -2.73 -18.05
CA ILE A 135 -5.71 -3.51 -16.90
C ILE A 135 -7.24 -3.63 -16.89
N GLU A 136 -7.74 -4.79 -16.51
CA GLU A 136 -9.17 -5.07 -16.42
C GLU A 136 -9.70 -4.87 -14.99
N PRO A 137 -10.90 -4.29 -14.79
CA PRO A 137 -11.48 -4.11 -13.47
C PRO A 137 -11.59 -5.42 -12.68
N LYS A 138 -11.23 -5.35 -11.39
CA LYS A 138 -11.33 -6.44 -10.43
C LYS A 138 -12.62 -6.38 -9.63
N SER A 139 -13.12 -7.57 -9.31
CA SER A 139 -14.33 -7.75 -8.49
C SER A 139 -14.03 -7.62 -7.01
N HIS A 140 -14.73 -6.68 -6.36
CA HIS A 140 -14.73 -6.59 -4.90
C HIS A 140 -15.27 -7.86 -4.25
N LEU A 141 -16.29 -8.51 -4.83
CA LEU A 141 -16.90 -9.70 -4.24
C LEU A 141 -15.91 -10.86 -4.14
N ILE A 142 -15.13 -11.09 -5.22
CA ILE A 142 -14.10 -12.13 -5.26
C ILE A 142 -13.00 -11.80 -4.25
N GLY A 143 -12.46 -10.58 -4.29
CA GLY A 143 -11.42 -10.15 -3.37
C GLY A 143 -11.82 -10.29 -1.90
N GLN A 144 -13.04 -9.89 -1.54
CA GLN A 144 -13.53 -9.98 -0.16
C GLN A 144 -13.82 -11.41 0.28
N SER A 145 -14.31 -12.26 -0.63
CA SER A 145 -14.53 -13.68 -0.37
C SER A 145 -13.21 -14.42 -0.11
N LEU A 146 -12.18 -14.12 -0.90
CA LEU A 146 -10.83 -14.66 -0.67
C LEU A 146 -10.25 -14.17 0.66
N ASN A 147 -10.40 -12.89 0.98
CA ASN A 147 -9.97 -12.32 2.26
C ASN A 147 -10.68 -12.97 3.46
N LEU A 148 -11.95 -13.34 3.33
CA LEU A 148 -12.71 -14.01 4.39
C LEU A 148 -12.10 -15.36 4.76
N VAL A 149 -11.64 -16.12 3.75
CA VAL A 149 -10.89 -17.37 3.95
C VAL A 149 -9.56 -17.06 4.63
N ASN A 150 -8.74 -16.25 3.97
CA ASN A 150 -7.50 -15.73 4.53
C ASN A 150 -7.11 -14.40 3.85
N PRO A 151 -6.71 -13.37 4.62
CA PRO A 151 -6.29 -12.09 4.05
C PRO A 151 -5.21 -12.18 2.97
N MET A 152 -4.31 -13.17 3.04
CA MET A 152 -3.26 -13.36 2.02
C MET A 152 -3.85 -13.56 0.61
N PHE A 153 -4.98 -14.26 0.48
CA PHE A 153 -5.59 -14.53 -0.81
C PHE A 153 -6.25 -13.28 -1.40
N GLY A 154 -6.79 -12.42 -0.54
CA GLY A 154 -7.26 -11.09 -0.95
C GLY A 154 -6.12 -10.26 -1.54
N ILE A 155 -4.96 -10.24 -0.88
CA ILE A 155 -3.77 -9.53 -1.35
C ILE A 155 -3.29 -10.05 -2.71
N PHE A 156 -3.15 -11.37 -2.87
CA PHE A 156 -2.74 -11.95 -4.15
C PHE A 156 -3.71 -11.61 -5.28
N TYR A 157 -5.01 -11.65 -5.01
CA TYR A 157 -6.01 -11.28 -6.02
C TYR A 157 -5.91 -9.81 -6.42
N ALA A 158 -5.70 -8.91 -5.45
CA ALA A 158 -5.56 -7.49 -5.71
C ALA A 158 -4.25 -7.12 -6.43
N SER A 159 -3.17 -7.86 -6.20
CA SER A 159 -1.86 -7.62 -6.83
C SER A 159 -1.72 -8.26 -8.21
N TYR A 160 -2.40 -9.38 -8.47
CA TYR A 160 -2.28 -10.09 -9.75
C TYR A 160 -2.64 -9.18 -10.93
N ASN A 161 -1.75 -9.01 -11.91
CA ASN A 161 -1.92 -8.11 -13.07
C ASN A 161 -2.42 -6.71 -12.65
N SER A 162 -1.77 -6.09 -11.67
CA SER A 162 -2.25 -4.87 -11.05
C SER A 162 -1.11 -3.92 -10.69
N PRO A 163 -1.28 -2.60 -10.90
CA PRO A 163 -0.30 -1.61 -10.46
C PRO A 163 -0.38 -1.29 -8.95
N SER A 164 -1.22 -1.99 -8.18
CA SER A 164 -1.48 -1.65 -6.78
C SER A 164 -0.37 -2.05 -5.81
N LEU A 165 0.42 -3.06 -6.13
CA LEU A 165 1.52 -3.57 -5.30
C LEU A 165 2.63 -4.05 -6.22
N THR A 166 3.89 -3.96 -5.77
CA THR A 166 4.99 -4.66 -6.44
C THR A 166 5.06 -6.12 -6.00
N THR A 167 5.78 -6.97 -6.75
CA THR A 167 5.97 -8.39 -6.40
C THR A 167 6.55 -8.52 -4.98
N GLY A 168 7.55 -7.69 -4.65
CA GLY A 168 8.13 -7.64 -3.31
C GLY A 168 7.11 -7.24 -2.23
N GLN A 169 6.26 -6.23 -2.50
CA GLN A 169 5.22 -5.81 -1.57
C GLN A 169 4.13 -6.87 -1.40
N THR A 170 3.77 -7.57 -2.47
CA THR A 170 2.80 -8.66 -2.48
C THR A 170 3.29 -9.80 -1.59
N VAL A 171 4.51 -10.28 -1.82
CA VAL A 171 5.11 -11.37 -1.03
C VAL A 171 5.19 -10.96 0.44
N LEU A 172 5.73 -9.78 0.72
CA LEU A 172 5.89 -9.30 2.09
C LEU A 172 4.54 -9.22 2.80
N ARG A 173 3.54 -8.55 2.20
CA ARG A 173 2.21 -8.41 2.81
C ARG A 173 1.51 -9.75 3.00
N SER A 174 1.54 -10.63 2.00
CA SER A 174 0.90 -11.95 2.07
C SER A 174 1.52 -12.81 3.17
N VAL A 175 2.84 -12.83 3.27
CA VAL A 175 3.57 -13.56 4.32
C VAL A 175 3.27 -12.97 5.70
N SER A 176 3.32 -11.64 5.85
CA SER A 176 2.96 -10.98 7.11
C SER A 176 1.53 -11.32 7.53
N TYR A 177 0.56 -11.25 6.62
CA TYR A 177 -0.83 -11.60 6.91
C TYR A 177 -0.98 -13.05 7.33
N PHE A 178 -0.36 -13.97 6.61
CA PHE A 178 -0.40 -15.40 6.95
C PHE A 178 0.15 -15.66 8.35
N PHE A 179 1.32 -15.10 8.68
CA PHE A 179 1.95 -15.28 9.99
C PHE A 179 1.15 -14.65 11.12
N VAL A 180 0.72 -13.39 10.97
CA VAL A 180 -0.07 -12.68 11.98
C VAL A 180 -1.40 -13.41 12.22
N ASP A 181 -2.09 -13.81 11.15
CA ASP A 181 -3.37 -14.52 11.28
C ASP A 181 -3.20 -15.87 11.99
N SER A 182 -2.23 -16.67 11.55
CA SER A 182 -1.96 -17.99 12.13
C SER A 182 -1.55 -17.90 13.59
N LEU A 183 -0.68 -16.93 13.94
CA LEU A 183 -0.22 -16.72 15.30
C LEU A 183 -1.37 -16.31 16.23
N LEU A 184 -2.22 -15.37 15.79
CA LEU A 184 -3.34 -14.92 16.61
C LEU A 184 -4.40 -16.02 16.79
N ILE A 185 -4.70 -16.80 15.74
CA ILE A 185 -5.60 -17.96 15.85
C ILE A 185 -5.03 -18.99 16.83
N TRP A 186 -3.73 -19.30 16.72
CA TRP A 186 -3.06 -20.24 17.62
C TRP A 186 -3.07 -19.74 19.07
N ALA A 187 -2.79 -18.46 19.30
CA ALA A 187 -2.83 -17.83 20.61
C ALA A 187 -4.23 -17.88 21.22
N ALA A 188 -5.25 -17.49 20.45
CA ALA A 188 -6.65 -17.49 20.87
C ALA A 188 -7.14 -18.90 21.21
N GLY A 189 -6.80 -19.90 20.40
CA GLY A 189 -7.15 -21.30 20.67
C GLY A 189 -6.54 -21.87 21.96
N ARG A 190 -5.53 -21.18 22.54
CA ARG A 190 -4.81 -21.54 23.77
C ARG A 190 -5.07 -20.60 24.93
N ASN A 191 -6.14 -19.79 24.87
CA ASN A 191 -6.42 -18.75 25.87
C ASN A 191 -5.20 -17.84 26.09
N TRP A 192 -4.61 -17.36 25.00
CA TRP A 192 -3.38 -16.56 24.97
C TRP A 192 -2.19 -17.27 25.61
N PHE A 193 -1.86 -18.46 25.09
CA PHE A 193 -0.70 -19.27 25.48
C PHE A 193 -0.74 -19.87 26.90
N ARG A 194 -1.91 -19.88 27.54
CA ARG A 194 -2.06 -20.40 28.92
C ARG A 194 -2.40 -21.89 28.94
N GLU A 195 -3.02 -22.39 27.88
CA GLU A 195 -3.59 -23.73 27.82
C GLU A 195 -3.14 -24.48 26.56
N GLU A 196 -3.51 -25.75 26.44
CA GLU A 196 -3.41 -26.50 25.19
C GLU A 196 -4.42 -25.98 24.16
N PHE A 197 -4.13 -26.18 22.89
CA PHE A 197 -4.99 -25.68 21.82
C PHE A 197 -6.31 -26.46 21.81
N SER A 198 -7.42 -25.76 22.02
CA SER A 198 -8.75 -26.37 22.05
C SER A 198 -9.80 -25.41 21.48
N ILE A 199 -10.29 -25.72 20.29
CA ILE A 199 -11.37 -24.94 19.63
C ILE A 199 -12.69 -25.10 20.40
N SER A 200 -12.96 -26.26 20.99
CA SER A 200 -14.20 -26.49 21.75
C SER A 200 -14.29 -25.59 22.99
N LYS A 201 -13.16 -25.26 23.61
CA LYS A 201 -13.09 -24.36 24.78
C LYS A 201 -12.97 -22.89 24.38
N ASN A 202 -12.12 -22.59 23.40
CA ASN A 202 -11.72 -21.22 23.06
C ASN A 202 -12.25 -20.73 21.70
N GLY A 203 -13.24 -21.43 21.11
CA GLY A 203 -13.75 -21.14 19.77
C GLY A 203 -14.27 -19.71 19.59
N GLY A 204 -14.88 -19.12 20.63
CA GLY A 204 -15.29 -17.72 20.62
C GLY A 204 -14.11 -16.73 20.48
N GLN A 205 -12.98 -17.00 21.14
CA GLN A 205 -11.77 -16.18 21.01
C GLN A 205 -11.16 -16.30 19.61
N VAL A 206 -11.11 -17.52 19.08
CA VAL A 206 -10.65 -17.80 17.71
C VAL A 206 -11.51 -17.05 16.70
N ALA A 207 -12.83 -17.14 16.81
CA ALA A 207 -13.76 -16.44 15.92
C ALA A 207 -13.60 -14.92 16.00
N ALA A 208 -13.45 -14.35 17.20
CA ALA A 208 -13.23 -12.92 17.38
C ALA A 208 -11.93 -12.43 16.72
N VAL A 209 -10.83 -13.16 16.93
CA VAL A 209 -9.55 -12.87 16.27
C VAL A 209 -9.69 -12.94 14.75
N MET A 210 -10.37 -13.99 14.25
CA MET A 210 -10.59 -14.12 12.81
C MET A 210 -11.36 -12.90 12.30
N LEU A 211 -12.49 -12.52 12.89
CA LEU A 211 -13.25 -11.35 12.45
C LEU A 211 -12.41 -10.07 12.40
N ILE A 212 -11.54 -9.85 13.39
CA ILE A 212 -10.63 -8.70 13.42
C ILE A 212 -9.63 -8.75 12.26
N THR A 213 -8.92 -9.86 12.08
CA THR A 213 -7.90 -9.97 11.03
C THR A 213 -8.50 -9.91 9.62
N ARG A 214 -9.67 -10.55 9.41
CA ARG A 214 -10.42 -10.45 8.16
C ARG A 214 -10.94 -9.04 7.94
N GLY A 215 -11.41 -8.34 8.97
CA GLY A 215 -11.89 -6.96 8.86
C GLY A 215 -10.78 -5.99 8.42
N PHE A 216 -9.59 -6.07 9.02
CA PHE A 216 -8.43 -5.28 8.60
C PHE A 216 -7.98 -5.63 7.17
N GLY A 217 -7.90 -6.92 6.86
CA GLY A 217 -7.57 -7.38 5.51
C GLY A 217 -8.58 -6.90 4.46
N ALA A 218 -9.88 -6.91 4.81
CA ALA A 218 -10.96 -6.45 3.94
C ALA A 218 -10.84 -4.97 3.60
N PHE A 219 -10.54 -4.13 4.60
CA PHE A 219 -10.34 -2.69 4.41
C PHE A 219 -9.16 -2.40 3.50
N GLN A 220 -8.02 -3.06 3.73
CA GLN A 220 -6.85 -2.87 2.86
C GLN A 220 -7.08 -3.40 1.44
N ASN A 221 -7.67 -4.59 1.31
CA ASN A 221 -7.97 -5.17 0.01
C ASN A 221 -8.95 -4.30 -0.79
N GLN A 222 -9.93 -3.69 -0.11
CA GLN A 222 -10.85 -2.73 -0.72
C GLN A 222 -10.11 -1.51 -1.28
N ALA A 223 -9.15 -0.95 -0.54
CA ALA A 223 -8.35 0.18 -1.01
C ALA A 223 -7.55 -0.17 -2.27
N LEU A 224 -6.88 -1.34 -2.29
CA LEU A 224 -6.11 -1.81 -3.44
C LEU A 224 -6.99 -1.99 -4.67
N ILE A 225 -8.12 -2.70 -4.55
CA ILE A 225 -9.05 -2.92 -5.66
C ILE A 225 -9.66 -1.59 -6.14
N ARG A 226 -9.94 -0.64 -5.24
CA ARG A 226 -10.42 0.69 -5.65
C ARG A 226 -9.39 1.45 -6.48
N GLY A 227 -8.12 1.44 -6.07
CA GLY A 227 -7.04 2.09 -6.82
C GLY A 227 -6.84 1.46 -8.19
N HIS A 228 -6.82 0.13 -8.25
CA HIS A 228 -6.77 -0.64 -9.49
C HIS A 228 -7.93 -0.28 -10.43
N ASN A 229 -9.18 -0.39 -9.95
CA ASN A 229 -10.38 -0.15 -10.75
C ASN A 229 -10.48 1.31 -11.21
N ARG A 230 -9.93 2.25 -10.43
CA ARG A 230 -9.85 3.66 -10.82
C ARG A 230 -8.94 3.84 -12.02
N ASN A 231 -7.76 3.21 -12.00
CA ASN A 231 -6.84 3.24 -13.13
C ASN A 231 -7.40 2.52 -14.36
N ALA A 232 -8.06 1.37 -14.17
CA ALA A 232 -8.74 0.64 -15.24
C ALA A 232 -9.87 1.46 -15.88
N GLY A 233 -10.70 2.12 -15.06
CA GLY A 233 -11.79 2.99 -15.53
C GLY A 233 -11.31 4.23 -16.27
N LEU A 234 -10.06 4.65 -16.06
CA LEU A 234 -9.39 5.72 -16.80
C LEU A 234 -8.58 5.21 -18.00
N SER A 235 -8.59 3.90 -18.24
CA SER A 235 -7.89 3.22 -19.35
C SER A 235 -6.39 3.48 -19.36
N TYR A 236 -5.77 3.64 -18.18
CA TYR A 236 -4.32 3.70 -18.08
C TYR A 236 -3.68 2.34 -18.32
N THR A 237 -2.52 2.36 -18.99
CA THR A 237 -1.70 1.18 -19.28
C THR A 237 -0.44 1.17 -18.42
N PHE A 238 -0.07 0.01 -17.92
CA PHE A 238 1.06 -0.14 -17.00
C PHE A 238 2.04 -1.23 -17.47
N PRO A 239 3.34 -1.07 -17.16
CA PRO A 239 4.33 -2.11 -17.37
C PRO A 239 4.25 -3.10 -16.21
N LEU A 240 3.36 -4.10 -16.33
CA LEU A 240 3.01 -5.00 -15.22
C LEU A 240 4.18 -5.84 -14.71
N GLU A 241 5.26 -5.97 -15.48
CA GLU A 241 6.50 -6.62 -15.07
C GLU A 241 7.27 -5.88 -13.95
N LEU A 242 6.96 -4.60 -13.71
CA LEU A 242 7.52 -3.81 -12.62
C LEU A 242 6.75 -3.98 -11.30
N TYR A 243 5.61 -4.68 -11.33
CA TYR A 243 4.67 -4.83 -10.21
C TYR A 243 4.67 -6.26 -9.64
#